data_AF-A0A961X2N3-F1
#
_entry.id   AF-A0A961X2N3-F1
#
_cell.length_a   1.000
_cell.length_b   1.000
_cell.length_c   1.000
_cell.angle_alpha   90.00
_cell.angle_beta   90.00
_cell.angle_gamma   90.00
#
_symmetry.space_group_name_H-M   'P 1'
#
loop_
_entity.id
_entity.type
_entity.pdbx_description
1 polymer ?
#
loop_
_entity_poly.entity_id
_entity_poly.type
_entity_poly.pdbx_seq_one_letter_code
_entity_poly.pdbx_strand_id
1 'polypeptide(L)'
;MTTLPWRVAWITGASTGIGRELALLLASRGVIVAASARSADKLEALGQGIHAYPLDVTDSQAVADTHERIRRELGAIDLAVLSAGTYRPLDIEHFDISNFAITNAVNYLGVIHALAALVPAMRLRGSGHVAWIASVAGYRGLPKAAAYGPSKAALINLAECLKPELDAVGSEADDADRIADGFAPIGLVSCQQRSQSLVDGGPQRATGARRTRRDQMPDADISYVSAADLAGRVRRKDISPVEVVEGAISLIETRNPSLNALIYLGFEDARREAKRAEDQLMRGEALGPLHGVPAAIKDLFDFKPGWPTTFGGVRALKNNIAQFHCPFAERIEKAGAILVGKTNAPVMGLRVVCDNYLFGVTRNRFDTSRNPGGSSGGSAAVVADGILP
;
A
#
# COMPACT_ATOMS: atom_id res chain seq x y z
N MET A 1 5.82 20.15 -14.70
CA MET A 1 5.47 19.53 -13.41
C MET A 1 4.13 20.10 -12.99
N THR A 2 3.18 19.28 -12.53
CA THR A 2 1.94 19.78 -11.94
C THR A 2 2.23 20.42 -10.58
N THR A 3 1.77 21.65 -10.41
CA THR A 3 1.78 22.35 -9.12
C THR A 3 0.85 21.63 -8.15
N LEU A 4 1.26 21.47 -6.89
CA LEU A 4 0.39 20.93 -5.85
C LEU A 4 -0.68 21.97 -5.47
N PRO A 5 -1.88 21.55 -5.04
CA PRO A 5 -2.98 22.47 -4.70
C PRO A 5 -2.79 23.17 -3.34
N TRP A 6 -1.77 22.81 -2.57
CA TRP A 6 -1.51 23.36 -1.24
C TRP A 6 -0.40 24.40 -1.29
N ARG A 7 -0.61 25.56 -0.67
CA ARG A 7 0.41 26.60 -0.51
C ARG A 7 1.15 26.44 0.81
N VAL A 8 0.44 26.14 1.90
CA VAL A 8 1.02 25.91 3.24
C VAL A 8 0.66 24.52 3.76
N ALA A 9 1.67 23.78 4.20
CA ALA A 9 1.51 22.48 4.85
C ALA A 9 2.07 22.47 6.28
N TRP A 10 1.35 21.91 7.25
CA TRP A 10 1.86 21.67 8.61
C TRP A 10 2.07 20.17 8.85
N ILE A 11 3.27 19.79 9.29
CA ILE A 11 3.65 18.39 9.51
C ILE A 11 4.15 18.20 10.94
N THR A 12 3.47 17.38 11.75
CA THR A 12 3.96 16.97 13.07
C THR A 12 4.81 15.70 12.94
N GLY A 13 5.82 15.52 13.80
CA GLY A 13 6.79 14.42 13.67
C GLY A 13 7.83 14.63 12.55
N ALA A 14 8.06 15.87 12.11
CA ALA A 14 8.86 16.20 10.93
C ALA A 14 10.38 16.02 11.09
N SER A 15 10.90 15.73 12.29
CA SER A 15 12.35 15.63 12.54
C SER A 15 13.02 14.37 11.98
N THR A 16 12.26 13.31 11.70
CA THR A 16 12.78 12.00 11.23
C THR A 16 11.73 11.21 10.45
N GLY A 17 12.15 10.24 9.65
CA GLY A 17 11.25 9.27 9.03
C GLY A 17 10.22 9.91 8.08
N ILE A 18 8.98 9.40 8.08
CA ILE A 18 7.93 9.78 7.12
C ILE A 18 7.67 11.30 7.14
N GLY A 19 7.58 11.90 8.33
CA GLY A 19 7.36 13.35 8.45
C GLY A 19 8.48 14.18 7.83
N ARG A 20 9.73 13.75 7.99
CA ARG A 20 10.91 14.40 7.39
C ARG A 20 10.90 14.30 5.87
N GLU A 21 10.77 13.09 5.33
CA GLU A 21 10.83 12.89 3.87
C GLU A 21 9.65 13.58 3.16
N LEU A 22 8.48 13.63 3.80
CA LEU A 22 7.34 14.36 3.28
C LEU A 22 7.53 15.88 3.33
N ALA A 23 8.14 16.43 4.40
CA ALA A 23 8.48 17.84 4.47
C ALA A 23 9.42 18.26 3.33
N LEU A 24 10.48 17.47 3.10
CA LEU A 24 11.45 17.69 2.02
C LEU A 24 10.78 17.59 0.63
N LEU A 25 9.92 16.60 0.42
CA LEU A 25 9.21 16.40 -0.85
C LEU A 25 8.21 17.53 -1.16
N LEU A 26 7.50 18.05 -0.15
CA LEU A 26 6.55 19.15 -0.32
C LEU A 26 7.30 20.48 -0.58
N ALA A 27 8.36 20.76 0.19
CA ALA A 27 9.22 21.93 -0.03
C ALA A 27 9.89 21.92 -1.41
N SER A 28 10.38 20.76 -1.87
CA SER A 28 10.97 20.62 -3.21
C SER A 28 9.95 20.81 -4.35
N ARG A 29 8.66 20.90 -4.04
CA ARG A 29 7.55 21.17 -4.98
C ARG A 29 6.92 22.55 -4.77
N GLY A 30 7.56 23.43 -4.00
CA GLY A 30 7.15 24.82 -3.79
C GLY A 30 6.09 25.04 -2.71
N VAL A 31 5.75 24.02 -1.91
CA VAL A 31 4.86 24.17 -0.76
C VAL A 31 5.65 24.72 0.42
N ILE A 32 5.12 25.72 1.12
CA ILE A 32 5.71 26.25 2.34
C ILE A 32 5.38 25.29 3.49
N VAL A 33 6.39 24.70 4.13
CA VAL A 33 6.18 23.68 5.16
C VAL A 33 6.47 24.20 6.56
N ALA A 34 5.46 24.22 7.43
CA ALA A 34 5.64 24.27 8.87
C ALA A 34 6.00 22.87 9.39
N ALA A 35 7.20 22.69 9.92
CA ALA A 35 7.70 21.41 10.42
C ALA A 35 7.76 21.41 11.95
N SER A 36 7.02 20.49 12.59
CA SER A 36 6.91 20.38 14.04
C SER A 36 7.43 19.07 14.60
N ALA A 37 8.26 19.16 15.64
CA ALA A 37 8.75 18.06 16.48
C ALA A 37 9.40 18.64 17.75
N ARG A 38 9.78 17.77 18.70
CA ARG A 38 10.45 18.19 19.94
C ARG A 38 11.92 18.59 19.77
N SER A 39 12.57 18.13 18.71
CA SER A 39 14.00 18.38 18.45
C SER A 39 14.18 19.58 17.51
N ALA A 40 14.37 20.78 18.08
CA ALA A 40 14.55 22.03 17.33
C ALA A 40 15.67 21.93 16.27
N ASP A 41 16.88 21.52 16.68
CA ASP A 41 18.07 21.42 15.83
C ASP A 41 17.82 20.56 14.57
N LYS A 42 17.00 19.50 14.69
CA LYS A 42 16.65 18.60 13.59
C LYS A 42 15.64 19.19 12.61
N LEU A 43 14.83 20.16 13.05
CA LEU A 43 13.89 20.90 12.21
C LEU A 43 14.61 22.02 11.45
N GLU A 44 15.51 22.73 12.13
CA GLU A 44 16.34 23.80 11.53
C GLU A 44 17.25 23.25 10.43
N ALA A 45 17.75 22.01 10.59
CA ALA A 45 18.54 21.30 9.59
C ALA A 45 17.77 20.84 8.32
N LEU A 46 16.46 21.12 8.19
CA LEU A 46 15.65 20.68 7.03
C LEU A 46 15.81 21.57 5.79
N GLY A 47 16.29 22.80 5.93
CA GLY A 47 16.66 23.68 4.81
C GLY A 47 15.54 24.57 4.27
N GLN A 48 15.73 25.09 3.05
CA GLN A 48 14.86 26.13 2.47
C GLN A 48 13.44 25.63 2.20
N GLY A 49 12.46 26.53 2.37
CA GLY A 49 11.03 26.24 2.23
C GLY A 49 10.41 25.53 3.44
N ILE A 50 11.21 25.19 4.44
CA ILE A 50 10.78 24.52 5.67
C ILE A 50 11.05 25.42 6.87
N HIS A 51 10.03 25.67 7.69
CA HIS A 51 10.03 26.53 8.84
C HIS A 51 9.89 25.70 10.12
N ALA A 52 10.81 25.87 11.07
CA ALA A 52 10.86 25.08 12.29
C ALA A 52 9.86 25.59 13.35
N TYR A 53 8.98 24.70 13.80
CA TYR A 53 8.01 24.94 14.86
C TYR A 53 8.16 23.90 15.97
N PRO A 54 9.14 24.05 16.89
CA PRO A 54 9.34 23.13 18.01
C PRO A 54 8.05 22.95 18.82
N LEU A 55 7.66 21.69 19.03
CA LEU A 55 6.35 21.33 19.60
C LEU A 55 6.38 19.91 20.19
N ASP A 56 5.84 19.75 21.41
CA ASP A 56 5.35 18.47 21.91
C ASP A 56 3.83 18.41 21.69
N VAL A 57 3.38 17.42 20.91
CA VAL A 57 1.95 17.25 20.58
C VAL A 57 1.10 16.82 21.78
N THR A 58 1.72 16.40 22.88
CA THR A 58 1.00 16.01 24.10
C THR A 58 0.45 17.21 24.89
N ASP A 59 0.95 18.43 24.63
CA ASP A 59 0.44 19.67 25.20
C ASP A 59 -0.58 20.31 24.25
N SER A 60 -1.86 20.30 24.64
CA SER A 60 -2.95 20.84 23.82
C SER A 60 -2.88 22.35 23.64
N GLN A 61 -2.36 23.10 24.61
CA GLN A 61 -2.21 24.55 24.52
C GLN A 61 -1.06 24.90 23.57
N ALA A 62 0.09 24.25 23.71
CA ALA A 62 1.23 24.45 22.82
C ALA A 62 0.90 24.10 21.34
N VAL A 63 0.04 23.10 21.12
CA VAL A 63 -0.49 22.74 19.79
C VAL A 63 -1.38 23.87 19.24
N ALA A 64 -2.30 24.42 20.03
CA ALA A 64 -3.17 25.53 19.62
C ALA A 64 -2.37 26.82 19.33
N ASP A 65 -1.43 27.17 20.22
CA ASP A 65 -0.55 28.33 20.07
C ASP A 65 0.36 28.20 18.84
N THR A 66 0.84 26.98 18.55
CA THR A 66 1.64 26.70 17.35
C THR A 66 0.82 26.79 16.08
N HIS A 67 -0.42 26.29 16.07
CA HIS A 67 -1.35 26.45 14.95
C HIS A 67 -1.59 27.94 14.62
N GLU A 68 -1.90 28.75 15.63
CA GLU A 68 -2.13 30.19 15.44
C GLU A 68 -0.85 30.94 15.01
N ARG A 69 0.31 30.56 15.56
CA ARG A 69 1.61 31.08 15.15
C ARG A 69 1.91 30.81 13.68
N ILE A 70 1.72 29.57 13.21
CA ILE A 70 1.86 29.20 11.79
C ILE A 70 0.89 30.02 10.93
N ARG A 71 -0.36 30.15 11.37
CA ARG A 71 -1.39 30.90 10.63
C ARG A 71 -1.04 32.37 10.45
N ARG A 72 -0.42 32.99 11.46
CA ARG A 72 0.05 34.38 11.45
C ARG A 72 1.30 34.59 10.59
N GLU A 73 2.23 33.64 10.60
CA GLU A 73 3.56 33.79 9.98
C GLU A 73 3.61 33.32 8.53
N LEU A 74 2.90 32.23 8.19
CA LEU A 74 2.94 31.58 6.88
C LEU A 74 1.59 31.66 6.13
N GLY A 75 0.50 31.87 6.87
CA GLY A 75 -0.86 31.95 6.34
C GLY A 75 -1.71 30.71 6.62
N ALA A 76 -2.88 30.63 5.99
CA ALA A 76 -3.83 29.54 6.14
C ALA A 76 -3.19 28.17 5.83
N ILE A 77 -3.31 27.22 6.75
CA ILE A 77 -2.82 25.84 6.55
C ILE A 77 -3.79 25.09 5.62
N ASP A 78 -3.33 24.76 4.42
CA ASP A 78 -4.12 24.04 3.40
C ASP A 78 -4.06 22.53 3.57
N LEU A 79 -2.92 22.02 4.04
CA LEU A 79 -2.65 20.61 4.32
C LEU A 79 -2.07 20.44 5.73
N ALA A 80 -2.62 19.52 6.51
CA ALA A 80 -2.03 19.08 7.78
C ALA A 80 -1.74 17.58 7.74
N VAL A 81 -0.51 17.18 8.07
CA VAL A 81 -0.09 15.77 8.15
C VAL A 81 0.42 15.44 9.54
N LEU A 82 -0.41 14.74 10.30
CA LEU A 82 -0.18 14.44 11.70
C LEU A 82 0.60 13.12 11.80
N SER A 83 1.93 13.24 11.74
CA SER A 83 2.90 12.13 11.67
C SER A 83 3.70 11.92 12.97
N ALA A 84 3.45 12.73 14.01
CA ALA A 84 3.97 12.48 15.34
C ALA A 84 3.56 11.08 15.85
N GLY A 85 4.51 10.32 16.36
CA GLY A 85 4.27 8.98 16.86
C GLY A 85 5.46 8.38 17.60
N THR A 86 5.16 7.44 18.49
CA THR A 86 6.15 6.67 19.26
C THR A 86 5.78 5.19 19.29
N TYR A 87 6.79 4.34 19.46
CA TYR A 87 6.68 2.91 19.66
C TYR A 87 7.77 2.45 20.64
N ARG A 88 7.37 1.76 21.70
CA ARG A 88 8.27 1.03 22.59
C ARG A 88 7.72 -0.40 22.73
N PRO A 89 8.50 -1.45 22.43
CA PRO A 89 8.06 -2.82 22.62
C PRO A 89 7.60 -3.07 24.06
N LEU A 90 6.44 -3.70 24.23
CA LEU A 90 6.00 -4.19 25.54
C LEU A 90 6.36 -5.67 25.67
N ASP A 91 6.93 -6.06 26.81
CA ASP A 91 7.05 -7.47 27.18
C ASP A 91 6.00 -7.82 28.24
N ILE A 92 5.45 -9.03 28.19
CA ILE A 92 4.40 -9.44 29.14
C ILE A 92 5.00 -9.74 30.53
N GLU A 93 6.27 -10.14 30.57
CA GLU A 93 7.04 -10.32 31.81
C GLU A 93 7.36 -8.97 32.49
N HIS A 94 7.29 -7.86 31.74
CA HIS A 94 7.65 -6.51 32.19
C HIS A 94 6.57 -5.50 31.80
N PHE A 95 5.38 -5.66 32.39
CA PHE A 95 4.18 -4.89 32.03
C PHE A 95 4.22 -3.43 32.50
N ASP A 96 4.85 -2.56 31.71
CA ASP A 96 4.98 -1.13 31.96
C ASP A 96 3.74 -0.33 31.52
N ILE A 97 2.91 0.09 32.49
CA ILE A 97 1.70 0.92 32.27
C ILE A 97 2.06 2.30 31.69
N SER A 98 3.23 2.87 32.02
CA SER A 98 3.64 4.19 31.52
C SER A 98 3.80 4.19 30.00
N ASN A 99 4.19 3.05 29.41
CA ASN A 99 4.27 2.88 27.95
C ASN A 99 2.91 3.09 27.28
N PHE A 100 1.82 2.60 27.88
CA PHE A 100 0.45 2.81 27.35
C PHE A 100 0.06 4.29 27.41
N ALA A 101 0.26 4.95 28.56
CA ALA A 101 -0.05 6.36 28.74
C ALA A 101 0.73 7.26 27.75
N ILE A 102 2.05 7.09 27.68
CA ILE A 102 2.92 7.88 26.78
C ILE A 102 2.57 7.60 25.30
N THR A 103 2.38 6.33 24.92
CA THR A 103 2.06 5.97 23.54
C THR A 103 0.70 6.51 23.13
N ASN A 104 -0.32 6.45 23.99
CA ASN A 104 -1.63 7.02 23.73
C ASN A 104 -1.61 8.56 23.65
N ALA A 105 -0.89 9.22 24.57
CA ALA A 105 -0.76 10.67 24.58
C ALA A 105 -0.13 11.20 23.28
N VAL A 106 0.96 10.59 22.80
CA VAL A 106 1.63 11.01 21.57
C VAL A 106 0.84 10.59 20.32
N ASN A 107 0.43 9.31 20.23
CA ASN A 107 -0.11 8.76 18.97
C ASN A 107 -1.57 9.14 18.71
N TYR A 108 -2.39 9.23 19.76
CA TYR A 108 -3.83 9.44 19.62
C TYR A 108 -4.23 10.84 20.10
N LEU A 109 -3.95 11.19 21.36
CA LEU A 109 -4.34 12.50 21.88
C LEU A 109 -3.63 13.66 21.15
N GLY A 110 -2.36 13.50 20.77
CA GLY A 110 -1.65 14.48 19.94
C GLY A 110 -2.27 14.71 18.55
N VAL A 111 -2.98 13.72 17.99
CA VAL A 111 -3.79 13.90 16.77
C VAL A 111 -5.09 14.67 17.11
N ILE A 112 -5.77 14.32 18.20
CA ILE A 112 -6.97 15.01 18.67
C ILE A 112 -6.68 16.50 18.97
N HIS A 113 -5.57 16.83 19.62
CA HIS A 113 -5.16 18.20 19.91
C HIS A 113 -4.98 19.01 18.62
N ALA A 114 -4.32 18.44 17.61
CA ALA A 114 -4.12 19.12 16.33
C ALA A 114 -5.44 19.27 15.55
N LEU A 115 -6.31 18.27 15.58
CA LEU A 115 -7.65 18.35 14.99
C LEU A 115 -8.52 19.42 15.66
N ALA A 116 -8.47 19.55 16.98
CA ALA A 116 -9.20 20.58 17.72
C ALA A 116 -8.76 22.00 17.32
N ALA A 117 -7.49 22.22 17.00
CA ALA A 117 -7.00 23.49 16.48
C ALA A 117 -7.35 23.72 14.99
N LEU A 118 -7.21 22.68 14.15
CA LEU A 118 -7.34 22.77 12.69
C LEU A 118 -8.79 22.81 12.19
N VAL A 119 -9.65 21.91 12.70
CA VAL A 119 -10.99 21.67 12.12
C VAL A 119 -11.88 22.93 12.18
N PRO A 120 -11.95 23.71 13.28
CA PRO A 120 -12.75 24.93 13.30
C PRO A 120 -12.29 25.96 12.24
N ALA A 121 -10.97 26.16 12.11
CA ALA A 121 -10.41 27.12 11.15
C ALA A 121 -10.60 26.68 9.68
N MET A 122 -10.47 25.38 9.40
CA MET A 122 -10.72 24.84 8.06
C MET A 122 -12.21 24.84 7.70
N ARG A 123 -13.11 24.53 8.66
CA ARG A 123 -14.57 24.61 8.46
C ARG A 123 -15.03 26.04 8.15
N LEU A 124 -14.56 27.04 8.90
CA LEU A 124 -14.88 28.45 8.65
C LEU A 124 -14.39 28.95 7.28
N ARG A 125 -13.35 28.32 6.73
CA ARG A 125 -12.80 28.64 5.40
C ARG A 125 -13.47 27.86 4.26
N GLY A 126 -14.21 26.79 4.58
CA GLY A 126 -14.76 25.86 3.59
C GLY A 126 -13.71 25.01 2.85
N SER A 127 -12.45 25.00 3.31
CA SER A 127 -11.36 24.28 2.61
C SER A 127 -10.28 23.81 3.57
N GLY A 128 -9.66 22.67 3.26
CA GLY A 128 -8.53 22.13 4.02
C GLY A 128 -8.41 20.62 3.82
N HIS A 129 -7.20 20.10 4.00
CA HIS A 129 -6.88 18.69 3.94
C HIS A 129 -6.20 18.28 5.24
N VAL A 130 -6.64 17.19 5.86
CA VAL A 130 -5.96 16.59 7.01
C VAL A 130 -5.73 15.11 6.77
N ALA A 131 -4.54 14.64 7.11
CA ALA A 131 -4.15 13.23 7.09
C ALA A 131 -3.35 12.87 8.35
N TRP A 132 -3.37 11.61 8.76
CA TRP A 132 -2.59 11.14 9.90
C TRP A 132 -2.08 9.70 9.71
N ILE A 133 -1.01 9.38 10.43
CA ILE A 133 -0.28 8.13 10.24
C ILE A 133 -0.78 7.06 11.22
N ALA A 134 -1.66 6.16 10.75
CA ALA A 134 -2.05 4.97 11.51
C ALA A 134 -1.04 3.82 11.31
N SER A 135 -1.48 2.56 11.38
CA SER A 135 -0.64 1.39 11.13
C SER A 135 -1.47 0.14 10.83
N VAL A 136 -0.88 -0.84 10.15
CA VAL A 136 -1.42 -2.21 10.08
C VAL A 136 -1.60 -2.85 11.46
N ALA A 137 -0.87 -2.37 12.48
CA ALA A 137 -1.07 -2.74 13.89
C ALA A 137 -2.40 -2.26 14.49
N GLY A 138 -3.12 -1.37 13.82
CA GLY A 138 -4.45 -0.93 14.23
C GLY A 138 -5.58 -1.86 13.79
N TYR A 139 -5.41 -2.63 12.71
CA TYR A 139 -6.42 -3.60 12.25
C TYR A 139 -6.44 -4.90 13.07
N ARG A 140 -5.37 -5.20 13.82
CA ARG A 140 -5.26 -6.38 14.70
C ARG A 140 -4.10 -6.24 15.66
N GLY A 141 -4.20 -6.92 16.81
CA GLY A 141 -3.08 -7.03 17.76
C GLY A 141 -1.84 -7.68 17.15
N LEU A 142 -0.67 -7.16 17.51
CA LEU A 142 0.64 -7.74 17.17
C LEU A 142 1.44 -8.01 18.46
N PRO A 143 2.27 -9.07 18.52
CA PRO A 143 3.19 -9.29 19.63
C PRO A 143 4.06 -8.06 19.91
N LYS A 144 4.30 -7.78 21.19
CA LYS A 144 5.04 -6.59 21.68
C LYS A 144 4.47 -5.22 21.27
N ALA A 145 3.24 -5.15 20.76
CA ALA A 145 2.60 -3.90 20.34
C ALA A 145 1.37 -3.53 21.19
N ALA A 146 1.18 -4.09 22.38
CA ALA A 146 -0.04 -3.89 23.18
C ALA A 146 -0.31 -2.41 23.56
N ALA A 147 0.73 -1.59 23.77
CA ALA A 147 0.58 -0.14 23.97
C ALA A 147 0.36 0.64 22.65
N TYR A 148 0.81 0.09 21.52
CA TYR A 148 0.87 0.78 20.23
C TYR A 148 -0.32 0.49 19.32
N GLY A 149 -0.67 -0.79 19.15
CA GLY A 149 -1.77 -1.25 18.29
C GLY A 149 -3.09 -0.56 18.60
N PRO A 150 -3.55 -0.52 19.86
CA PRO A 150 -4.77 0.20 20.24
C PRO A 150 -4.75 1.69 19.87
N SER A 151 -3.62 2.39 20.09
CA SER A 151 -3.50 3.80 19.69
C SER A 151 -3.63 4.00 18.18
N LYS A 152 -3.21 3.02 17.37
CA LYS A 152 -3.33 3.05 15.91
C LYS A 152 -4.69 2.53 15.41
N ALA A 153 -5.36 1.67 16.17
CA ALA A 153 -6.75 1.27 15.93
C ALA A 153 -7.69 2.46 16.15
N ALA A 154 -7.49 3.20 17.24
CA ALA A 154 -8.24 4.43 17.54
C ALA A 154 -8.12 5.46 16.41
N LEU A 155 -6.93 5.63 15.81
CA LEU A 155 -6.74 6.51 14.64
C LEU A 155 -7.45 6.04 13.37
N ILE A 156 -7.62 4.73 13.16
CA ILE A 156 -8.39 4.20 12.01
C ILE A 156 -9.87 4.50 12.24
N ASN A 157 -10.40 4.13 13.41
CA ASN A 157 -11.80 4.34 13.73
C ASN A 157 -12.18 5.83 13.79
N LEU A 158 -11.30 6.70 14.30
CA LEU A 158 -11.45 8.15 14.24
C LEU A 158 -11.61 8.67 12.80
N ALA A 159 -10.87 8.10 11.84
CA ALA A 159 -10.99 8.48 10.43
C ALA A 159 -12.33 8.02 9.84
N GLU A 160 -12.77 6.81 10.19
CA GLU A 160 -14.07 6.26 9.77
C GLU A 160 -15.25 7.06 10.34
N CYS A 161 -15.16 7.54 11.58
CA CYS A 161 -16.18 8.39 12.21
C CYS A 161 -16.20 9.81 11.63
N LEU A 162 -15.05 10.48 11.52
CA LEU A 162 -15.00 11.87 11.08
C LEU A 162 -15.23 12.04 9.57
N LYS A 163 -14.99 11.01 8.75
CA LYS A 163 -15.19 11.05 7.29
C LYS A 163 -16.60 11.54 6.88
N PRO A 164 -17.69 10.85 7.26
CA PRO A 164 -19.04 11.28 6.86
C PRO A 164 -19.46 12.62 7.47
N GLU A 165 -19.04 12.93 8.70
CA GLU A 165 -19.36 14.21 9.35
C GLU A 165 -18.74 15.40 8.60
N LEU A 166 -17.49 15.26 8.15
CA LEU A 166 -16.78 16.31 7.43
C LEU A 166 -17.27 16.45 5.97
N ASP A 167 -17.68 15.34 5.34
CA ASP A 167 -18.29 15.37 4.00
C ASP A 167 -19.64 16.11 3.99
N ALA A 168 -20.51 15.86 4.98
CA ALA A 168 -21.84 16.47 5.06
C ALA A 168 -21.79 18.00 5.16
N VAL A 169 -20.79 18.54 5.89
CA VAL A 169 -20.55 19.99 6.01
C VAL A 169 -20.18 20.63 4.66
N GLY A 170 -19.58 19.87 3.74
CA GLY A 170 -19.29 20.33 2.38
C GLY A 170 -20.53 20.46 1.48
N SER A 171 -21.63 19.78 1.82
CA SER A 171 -22.87 19.76 1.01
C SER A 171 -23.93 20.79 1.41
N GLU A 172 -23.78 21.49 2.54
CA GLU A 172 -24.73 22.52 3.01
C GLU A 172 -24.38 23.96 2.58
N ALA A 173 -23.37 24.14 1.71
CA ALA A 173 -22.98 25.46 1.20
C ALA A 173 -23.68 25.80 -0.12
N ASP A 174 -24.65 26.72 -0.08
CA ASP A 174 -25.57 27.11 -1.18
C ASP A 174 -24.93 27.73 -2.46
N ASP A 175 -23.60 27.75 -2.61
CA ASP A 175 -22.89 28.23 -3.81
C ASP A 175 -22.44 27.04 -4.69
N ALA A 176 -23.28 26.59 -5.61
CA ALA A 176 -22.99 25.46 -6.51
C ALA A 176 -21.70 25.60 -7.35
N ASP A 177 -21.26 26.83 -7.64
CA ASP A 177 -20.02 27.13 -8.37
C ASP A 177 -18.73 27.07 -7.52
N ARG A 178 -18.84 26.86 -6.20
CA ARG A 178 -17.66 26.65 -5.30
C ARG A 178 -17.32 25.17 -5.09
N ILE A 179 -18.15 24.26 -5.59
CA ILE A 179 -18.11 22.83 -5.26
C ILE A 179 -17.23 22.05 -6.28
N ALA A 180 -15.94 22.40 -6.32
CA ALA A 180 -14.94 21.65 -7.09
C ALA A 180 -13.76 21.13 -6.23
N ASP A 181 -13.38 21.85 -5.16
CA ASP A 181 -12.23 21.53 -4.30
C ASP A 181 -12.60 21.42 -2.79
N GLY A 182 -13.88 21.16 -2.49
CA GLY A 182 -14.41 21.13 -1.13
C GLY A 182 -13.87 19.97 -0.28
N PHE A 183 -13.07 20.32 0.74
CA PHE A 183 -12.66 19.50 1.90
C PHE A 183 -12.51 17.98 1.65
N ALA A 184 -11.35 17.53 1.14
CA ALA A 184 -11.09 16.10 0.95
C ALA A 184 -10.30 15.47 2.13
N PRO A 185 -10.91 14.57 2.92
CA PRO A 185 -10.25 13.95 4.07
C PRO A 185 -9.41 12.69 3.75
N ILE A 186 -8.22 12.67 4.36
CA ILE A 186 -7.49 11.51 4.91
C ILE A 186 -6.96 10.44 3.94
N GLY A 187 -5.63 10.47 3.74
CA GLY A 187 -4.85 9.31 3.30
C GLY A 187 -4.21 8.56 4.48
N LEU A 188 -4.56 7.28 4.65
CA LEU A 188 -3.91 6.37 5.61
C LEU A 188 -2.54 5.90 5.08
N VAL A 189 -1.45 6.43 5.63
CA VAL A 189 -0.09 5.92 5.32
C VAL A 189 0.27 4.81 6.30
N SER A 190 0.44 3.58 5.80
CA SER A 190 0.99 2.47 6.58
C SER A 190 2.45 2.23 6.21
N CYS A 191 3.31 2.00 7.22
CA CYS A 191 4.75 1.85 7.03
C CYS A 191 5.24 0.45 7.42
N GLN A 192 6.06 -0.14 6.55
CA GLN A 192 6.95 -1.26 6.87
C GLN A 192 8.39 -0.80 6.58
N GLN A 193 9.19 -0.57 7.62
CA GLN A 193 10.62 -0.27 7.43
C GLN A 193 11.38 -1.56 7.07
N ARG A 194 12.20 -1.51 6.03
CA ARG A 194 13.27 -2.47 5.76
C ARG A 194 14.61 -1.75 5.85
N SER A 195 15.56 -2.32 6.60
CA SER A 195 16.99 -2.02 6.44
C SER A 195 17.54 -2.78 5.23
N GLN A 196 18.42 -2.14 4.45
CA GLN A 196 19.11 -2.73 3.31
C GLN A 196 20.58 -3.04 3.67
N SER A 197 21.13 -4.07 3.03
CA SER A 197 22.56 -4.19 2.71
C SER A 197 22.72 -4.93 1.37
N LEU A 198 23.93 -4.85 0.79
CA LEU A 198 24.19 -4.91 -0.66
C LEU A 198 24.45 -6.31 -1.25
N VAL A 199 24.71 -6.36 -2.56
CA VAL A 199 24.61 -7.52 -3.48
C VAL A 199 25.98 -8.02 -3.97
N ASP A 200 26.10 -9.33 -4.25
CA ASP A 200 26.89 -9.95 -5.36
C ASP A 200 26.48 -11.46 -5.53
N GLY A 201 26.86 -12.25 -6.55
CA GLY A 201 27.68 -11.96 -7.75
C GLY A 201 27.91 -13.15 -8.73
N GLY A 202 26.89 -13.54 -9.51
CA GLY A 202 27.00 -14.52 -10.63
C GLY A 202 27.20 -16.02 -10.26
N PRO A 203 27.37 -16.94 -11.25
CA PRO A 203 27.10 -16.88 -12.70
C PRO A 203 26.08 -17.94 -13.20
N GLN A 204 25.66 -17.84 -14.46
CA GLN A 204 24.72 -18.77 -15.13
C GLN A 204 25.35 -20.11 -15.54
N ARG A 205 24.53 -21.18 -15.61
CA ARG A 205 24.76 -22.32 -16.50
C ARG A 205 23.46 -22.78 -17.16
N ALA A 206 23.51 -22.99 -18.47
CA ALA A 206 22.43 -23.55 -19.27
C ALA A 206 22.80 -24.98 -19.71
N THR A 207 21.81 -25.88 -19.73
CA THR A 207 21.77 -27.08 -20.58
C THR A 207 20.32 -27.48 -20.79
N GLY A 208 19.85 -27.51 -22.03
CA GLY A 208 18.47 -27.91 -22.35
C GLY A 208 18.29 -29.41 -22.52
N ALA A 209 17.04 -29.86 -22.51
CA ALA A 209 16.64 -31.19 -22.97
C ALA A 209 15.37 -31.05 -23.82
N ARG A 210 15.44 -31.51 -25.07
CA ARG A 210 14.38 -31.42 -26.08
C ARG A 210 13.35 -32.52 -25.82
N ARG A 211 12.06 -32.18 -25.66
CA ARG A 211 10.95 -33.16 -25.69
C ARG A 211 10.00 -32.89 -26.86
N THR A 212 9.29 -33.95 -27.25
CA THR A 212 8.71 -34.12 -28.59
C THR A 212 7.33 -33.53 -28.75
N ARG A 213 7.04 -33.08 -29.98
CA ARG A 213 5.83 -32.37 -30.39
C ARG A 213 4.56 -33.15 -30.08
N ARG A 214 3.59 -32.44 -29.48
CA ARG A 214 2.16 -32.72 -29.61
C ARG A 214 1.47 -31.36 -29.71
N ASP A 215 0.65 -31.21 -30.74
CA ASP A 215 -0.16 -30.06 -31.15
C ASP A 215 -0.15 -28.84 -30.20
N GLN A 216 0.65 -27.83 -30.56
CA GLN A 216 0.73 -26.54 -29.86
C GLN A 216 0.54 -25.42 -30.89
N MET A 217 -0.42 -24.52 -30.63
CA MET A 217 -0.20 -23.12 -30.98
C MET A 217 1.08 -22.69 -30.23
N PRO A 218 1.98 -21.90 -30.82
CA PRO A 218 3.21 -21.54 -30.14
C PRO A 218 2.89 -20.71 -28.89
N ASP A 219 2.98 -21.33 -27.70
CA ASP A 219 2.92 -20.62 -26.42
C ASP A 219 3.89 -19.44 -26.49
N ALA A 220 3.36 -18.23 -26.41
CA ALA A 220 4.20 -17.05 -26.52
C ALA A 220 5.12 -16.99 -25.30
N ASP A 221 6.43 -16.96 -25.53
CA ASP A 221 7.38 -16.70 -24.44
C ASP A 221 7.22 -15.25 -23.98
N ILE A 222 6.48 -15.10 -22.89
CA ILE A 222 6.26 -13.85 -22.17
C ILE A 222 7.23 -13.71 -20.99
N SER A 223 8.16 -14.65 -20.80
CA SER A 223 9.03 -14.63 -19.62
C SER A 223 9.94 -13.41 -19.64
N TYR A 224 10.05 -12.75 -18.48
CA TYR A 224 10.80 -11.49 -18.30
C TYR A 224 10.35 -10.30 -19.18
N VAL A 225 9.21 -10.39 -19.87
CA VAL A 225 8.59 -9.25 -20.57
C VAL A 225 7.85 -8.38 -19.55
N SER A 226 8.02 -7.06 -19.60
CA SER A 226 7.35 -6.17 -18.64
C SER A 226 5.83 -6.09 -18.87
N ALA A 227 5.07 -5.79 -17.81
CA ALA A 227 3.63 -5.58 -17.91
C ALA A 227 3.26 -4.48 -18.94
N ALA A 228 4.09 -3.43 -19.05
CA ALA A 228 3.89 -2.35 -20.01
C ALA A 228 4.13 -2.81 -21.46
N ASP A 229 5.16 -3.63 -21.69
CA ASP A 229 5.47 -4.18 -23.00
C ASP A 229 4.42 -5.20 -23.46
N LEU A 230 3.93 -6.06 -22.54
CA LEU A 230 2.81 -6.97 -22.81
C LEU A 230 1.54 -6.19 -23.17
N ALA A 231 1.15 -5.20 -22.37
CA ALA A 231 -0.01 -4.34 -22.69
C ALA A 231 0.18 -3.62 -24.03
N GLY A 232 1.41 -3.19 -24.37
CA GLY A 232 1.73 -2.55 -25.64
C GLY A 232 1.61 -3.51 -26.83
N ARG A 233 2.14 -4.74 -26.71
CA ARG A 233 2.04 -5.80 -27.73
C ARG A 233 0.59 -6.21 -27.96
N VAL A 234 -0.19 -6.38 -26.89
CA VAL A 234 -1.64 -6.68 -26.96
C VAL A 234 -2.39 -5.58 -27.71
N ARG A 235 -2.19 -4.31 -27.36
CA ARG A 235 -2.86 -3.18 -28.04
C ARG A 235 -2.52 -3.08 -29.53
N ARG A 236 -1.28 -3.41 -29.92
CA ARG A 236 -0.87 -3.44 -31.33
C ARG A 236 -1.32 -4.70 -32.07
N LYS A 237 -1.87 -5.69 -31.36
CA LYS A 237 -2.22 -7.03 -31.88
C LYS A 237 -0.99 -7.83 -32.34
N ASP A 238 0.18 -7.54 -31.75
CA ASP A 238 1.41 -8.34 -31.92
C ASP A 238 1.32 -9.71 -31.21
N ILE A 239 0.35 -9.83 -30.30
CA ILE A 239 0.03 -11.00 -29.49
C ILE A 239 -1.40 -10.83 -28.95
N SER A 240 -2.17 -11.91 -28.85
CA SER A 240 -3.53 -11.91 -28.29
C SER A 240 -3.51 -12.05 -26.75
N PRO A 241 -4.50 -11.51 -26.01
CA PRO A 241 -4.69 -11.80 -24.58
C PRO A 241 -4.78 -13.30 -24.25
N VAL A 242 -5.31 -14.12 -25.17
CA VAL A 242 -5.38 -15.58 -25.02
C VAL A 242 -3.98 -16.19 -25.10
N GLU A 243 -3.17 -15.80 -26.10
CA GLU A 243 -1.78 -16.26 -26.22
C GLU A 243 -0.92 -15.85 -25.01
N VAL A 244 -1.13 -14.64 -24.47
CA VAL A 244 -0.46 -14.17 -23.26
C VAL A 244 -0.86 -15.01 -22.04
N VAL A 245 -2.15 -15.31 -21.86
CA VAL A 245 -2.62 -16.06 -20.68
C VAL A 245 -2.25 -17.54 -20.74
N GLU A 246 -2.30 -18.19 -21.91
CA GLU A 246 -1.79 -19.57 -22.03
C GLU A 246 -0.27 -19.62 -21.84
N GLY A 247 0.49 -18.64 -22.34
CA GLY A 247 1.92 -18.51 -22.04
C GLY A 247 2.20 -18.38 -20.54
N ALA A 248 1.41 -17.59 -19.81
CA ALA A 248 1.48 -17.48 -18.36
C ALA A 248 1.14 -18.81 -17.65
N ILE A 249 0.09 -19.51 -18.09
CA ILE A 249 -0.32 -20.82 -17.55
C ILE A 249 0.81 -21.85 -17.76
N SER A 250 1.36 -21.93 -18.98
CA SER A 250 2.48 -22.81 -19.35
C SER A 250 3.72 -22.56 -18.48
N LEU A 251 4.06 -21.29 -18.20
CA LEU A 251 5.12 -20.93 -17.25
C LEU A 251 4.80 -21.33 -15.80
N ILE A 252 3.55 -21.15 -15.35
CA ILE A 252 3.13 -21.55 -14.00
C ILE A 252 3.22 -23.08 -13.85
N GLU A 253 2.65 -23.85 -14.76
CA GLU A 253 2.64 -25.32 -14.70
C GLU A 253 4.04 -25.92 -14.74
N THR A 254 4.95 -25.35 -15.55
CA THR A 254 6.32 -25.84 -15.68
C THR A 254 7.24 -25.42 -14.53
N ARG A 255 7.08 -24.20 -13.99
CA ARG A 255 8.06 -23.61 -13.05
C ARG A 255 7.58 -23.61 -11.59
N ASN A 256 6.29 -23.36 -11.34
CA ASN A 256 5.74 -23.29 -9.98
C ASN A 256 5.97 -24.55 -9.13
N PRO A 257 5.99 -25.80 -9.65
CA PRO A 257 6.29 -26.99 -8.84
C PRO A 257 7.65 -26.94 -8.12
N SER A 258 8.62 -26.19 -8.65
CA SER A 258 9.93 -25.99 -8.01
C SER A 258 9.95 -24.87 -6.96
N LEU A 259 9.00 -23.92 -7.06
CA LEU A 259 8.96 -22.71 -6.22
C LEU A 259 7.87 -22.72 -5.16
N ASN A 260 6.74 -23.39 -5.40
CA ASN A 260 5.56 -23.32 -4.53
C ASN A 260 5.17 -21.86 -4.19
N ALA A 261 5.05 -21.07 -5.26
CA ALA A 261 4.87 -19.62 -5.23
C ALA A 261 3.44 -19.19 -5.59
N LEU A 262 2.72 -19.96 -6.42
CA LEU A 262 1.26 -19.90 -6.56
C LEU A 262 0.61 -21.08 -5.82
N ILE A 263 -0.44 -20.79 -5.06
CA ILE A 263 -1.16 -21.75 -4.18
C ILE A 263 -2.62 -21.98 -4.57
N TYR A 264 -3.14 -21.17 -5.48
CA TYR A 264 -4.44 -21.34 -6.12
C TYR A 264 -4.31 -20.95 -7.59
N LEU A 265 -4.90 -21.75 -8.48
CA LEU A 265 -4.81 -21.61 -9.93
C LEU A 265 -6.21 -21.34 -10.46
N GLY A 266 -6.45 -20.12 -10.94
CA GLY A 266 -7.74 -19.65 -11.45
C GLY A 266 -7.86 -19.78 -12.97
N PHE A 267 -7.26 -20.80 -13.58
CA PHE A 267 -7.00 -20.86 -15.01
C PHE A 267 -8.27 -20.81 -15.88
N GLU A 268 -9.36 -21.47 -15.48
CA GLU A 268 -10.62 -21.44 -16.22
C GLU A 268 -11.29 -20.06 -16.20
N ASP A 269 -11.15 -19.32 -15.10
CA ASP A 269 -11.56 -17.92 -15.05
C ASP A 269 -10.67 -17.06 -15.94
N ALA A 270 -9.34 -17.23 -15.84
CA ALA A 270 -8.37 -16.49 -16.63
C ALA A 270 -8.57 -16.68 -18.14
N ARG A 271 -8.81 -17.90 -18.60
CA ARG A 271 -9.11 -18.23 -20.00
C ARG A 271 -10.36 -17.51 -20.52
N ARG A 272 -11.42 -17.50 -19.71
CA ARG A 272 -12.68 -16.83 -20.06
C ARG A 272 -12.51 -15.31 -20.11
N GLU A 273 -11.80 -14.71 -19.15
CA GLU A 273 -11.50 -13.28 -19.18
C GLU A 273 -10.51 -12.91 -20.30
N ALA A 274 -9.56 -13.78 -20.65
CA ALA A 274 -8.67 -13.61 -21.80
C ALA A 274 -9.45 -13.59 -23.11
N LYS A 275 -10.40 -14.50 -23.29
CA LYS A 275 -11.24 -14.50 -24.49
C LYS A 275 -12.11 -13.24 -24.60
N ARG A 276 -12.67 -12.77 -23.48
CA ARG A 276 -13.39 -11.48 -23.42
C ARG A 276 -12.48 -10.32 -23.78
N ALA A 277 -11.27 -10.25 -23.21
CA ALA A 277 -10.30 -9.20 -23.50
C ALA A 277 -9.87 -9.19 -24.98
N GLU A 278 -9.75 -10.36 -25.61
CA GLU A 278 -9.50 -10.49 -27.05
C GLU A 278 -10.69 -9.98 -27.87
N ASP A 279 -11.92 -10.35 -27.53
CA ASP A 279 -13.12 -9.87 -28.22
C ASP A 279 -13.26 -8.33 -28.13
N GLN A 280 -12.96 -7.72 -26.98
CA GLN A 280 -12.94 -6.27 -26.79
C GLN A 280 -11.86 -5.57 -27.65
N LEU A 281 -10.66 -6.14 -27.70
CA LEU A 281 -9.55 -5.69 -28.54
C LEU A 281 -9.90 -5.78 -30.05
N MET A 282 -10.66 -6.81 -30.45
CA MET A 282 -11.10 -6.99 -31.82
C MET A 282 -12.26 -6.07 -32.19
N ARG A 283 -13.16 -5.75 -31.25
CA ARG A 283 -14.21 -4.72 -31.42
C ARG A 283 -13.70 -3.27 -31.37
N GLY A 284 -12.46 -3.04 -30.94
CA GLY A 284 -11.87 -1.70 -30.85
C GLY A 284 -12.43 -0.86 -29.69
N GLU A 285 -12.81 -1.52 -28.59
CA GLU A 285 -13.28 -0.85 -27.37
C GLU A 285 -12.19 0.00 -26.70
N ALA A 286 -12.58 0.89 -25.78
CA ALA A 286 -11.64 1.64 -24.96
C ALA A 286 -10.94 0.69 -23.97
N LEU A 287 -9.65 0.43 -24.18
CA LEU A 287 -8.89 -0.57 -23.43
C LEU A 287 -8.20 0.03 -22.19
N GLY A 288 -8.21 -0.71 -21.08
CA GLY A 288 -7.54 -0.34 -19.84
C GLY A 288 -6.00 -0.33 -19.94
N PRO A 289 -5.29 0.30 -18.99
CA PRO A 289 -3.83 0.41 -19.07
C PRO A 289 -3.10 -0.95 -19.01
N LEU A 290 -3.71 -1.98 -18.42
CA LEU A 290 -3.18 -3.34 -18.27
C LEU A 290 -3.95 -4.37 -19.12
N HIS A 291 -4.66 -3.94 -20.16
CA HIS A 291 -5.52 -4.82 -20.98
C HIS A 291 -4.79 -6.07 -21.48
N GLY A 292 -5.27 -7.25 -21.08
CA GLY A 292 -4.71 -8.55 -21.45
C GLY A 292 -3.46 -8.98 -20.68
N VAL A 293 -2.99 -8.22 -19.69
CA VAL A 293 -1.78 -8.55 -18.90
C VAL A 293 -2.15 -9.53 -17.78
N PRO A 294 -1.43 -10.65 -17.63
CA PRO A 294 -1.70 -11.65 -16.60
C PRO A 294 -1.09 -11.19 -15.26
N ALA A 295 -1.84 -11.39 -14.17
CA ALA A 295 -1.41 -11.03 -12.83
C ALA A 295 -1.90 -12.06 -11.80
N ALA A 296 -1.31 -12.06 -10.60
CA ALA A 296 -1.77 -12.86 -9.47
C ALA A 296 -1.91 -11.99 -8.23
N ILE A 297 -2.93 -12.27 -7.42
CA ILE A 297 -3.13 -11.61 -6.12
C ILE A 297 -2.52 -12.46 -5.02
N LYS A 298 -1.95 -11.83 -4.00
CA LYS A 298 -1.33 -12.53 -2.87
C LYS A 298 -2.41 -12.97 -1.88
N ASP A 299 -2.40 -14.21 -1.39
CA ASP A 299 -3.38 -14.76 -0.42
C ASP A 299 -3.33 -14.04 0.95
N LEU A 300 -3.76 -12.78 0.98
CA LEU A 300 -3.75 -11.87 2.12
C LEU A 300 -4.53 -10.58 1.76
N PHE A 301 -5.77 -10.46 2.24
CA PHE A 301 -6.69 -9.34 1.95
C PHE A 301 -7.08 -9.19 0.46
N ASP A 302 -7.17 -10.32 -0.23
CA ASP A 302 -7.25 -10.45 -1.68
C ASP A 302 -8.58 -11.07 -2.11
N PHE A 303 -9.65 -10.42 -1.67
CA PHE A 303 -11.01 -10.86 -1.95
C PHE A 303 -11.32 -10.72 -3.44
N LYS A 304 -11.69 -11.83 -4.07
CA LYS A 304 -12.27 -11.93 -5.41
C LYS A 304 -13.41 -12.94 -5.33
N PRO A 305 -14.67 -12.60 -5.70
CA PRO A 305 -15.82 -13.48 -5.55
C PRO A 305 -15.57 -14.88 -6.13
N GLY A 306 -15.92 -15.91 -5.36
CA GLY A 306 -15.75 -17.31 -5.75
C GLY A 306 -14.35 -17.88 -5.52
N TRP A 307 -13.32 -17.07 -5.28
CA TRP A 307 -11.96 -17.55 -5.01
C TRP A 307 -11.72 -17.79 -3.50
N PRO A 308 -10.91 -18.80 -3.12
CA PRO A 308 -10.57 -19.06 -1.72
C PRO A 308 -9.69 -17.95 -1.15
N THR A 309 -9.85 -17.62 0.13
CA THR A 309 -9.07 -16.58 0.83
C THR A 309 -8.66 -17.06 2.22
N THR A 310 -7.45 -17.60 2.31
CA THR A 310 -6.95 -18.29 3.52
C THR A 310 -6.03 -17.43 4.38
N PHE A 311 -5.70 -16.20 3.93
CA PHE A 311 -4.84 -15.24 4.63
C PHE A 311 -3.45 -15.82 4.96
N GLY A 312 -2.80 -16.44 3.99
CA GLY A 312 -1.47 -17.01 4.11
C GLY A 312 -1.53 -18.37 4.80
N GLY A 313 -2.50 -19.20 4.46
CA GLY A 313 -2.61 -20.57 4.97
C GLY A 313 -3.15 -20.71 6.40
N VAL A 314 -4.05 -19.84 6.85
CA VAL A 314 -4.75 -20.02 8.14
C VAL A 314 -5.66 -21.25 8.05
N ARG A 315 -5.33 -22.31 8.81
CA ARG A 315 -6.05 -23.61 8.78
C ARG A 315 -7.56 -23.48 8.94
N ALA A 316 -8.05 -22.56 9.79
CA ALA A 316 -9.47 -22.33 10.01
C ALA A 316 -10.18 -21.69 8.79
N LEU A 317 -9.44 -20.99 7.93
CA LEU A 317 -9.96 -20.27 6.77
C LEU A 317 -9.73 -21.04 5.44
N LYS A 318 -9.32 -22.31 5.50
CA LYS A 318 -9.02 -23.13 4.32
C LYS A 318 -10.19 -23.26 3.32
N ASN A 319 -11.43 -23.16 3.83
CA ASN A 319 -12.67 -23.28 3.04
C ASN A 319 -13.37 -21.91 2.89
N ASN A 320 -12.71 -20.80 3.28
CA ASN A 320 -13.30 -19.47 3.23
C ASN A 320 -13.27 -18.96 1.78
N ILE A 321 -14.44 -18.76 1.19
CA ILE A 321 -14.59 -18.26 -0.19
C ILE A 321 -14.99 -16.80 -0.13
N ALA A 322 -14.26 -15.93 -0.83
CA ALA A 322 -14.57 -14.51 -0.84
C ALA A 322 -15.90 -14.24 -1.56
N GLN A 323 -16.68 -13.28 -1.03
CA GLN A 323 -18.02 -12.94 -1.54
C GLN A 323 -18.07 -11.59 -2.27
N PHE A 324 -17.01 -10.77 -2.14
CA PHE A 324 -16.89 -9.43 -2.71
C PHE A 324 -15.46 -9.22 -3.23
N HIS A 325 -15.24 -8.17 -4.03
CA HIS A 325 -13.88 -7.77 -4.42
C HIS A 325 -13.25 -6.86 -3.35
N CYS A 326 -11.97 -7.05 -3.06
CA CYS A 326 -11.21 -6.00 -2.36
C CYS A 326 -10.85 -4.88 -3.35
N PRO A 327 -10.62 -3.63 -2.89
CA PRO A 327 -10.33 -2.51 -3.80
C PRO A 327 -9.13 -2.72 -4.71
N PHE A 328 -8.16 -3.57 -4.34
CA PHE A 328 -6.99 -3.89 -5.17
C PHE A 328 -7.35 -4.84 -6.32
N ALA A 329 -8.07 -5.92 -6.03
CA ALA A 329 -8.52 -6.87 -7.05
C ALA A 329 -9.52 -6.21 -8.02
N GLU A 330 -10.46 -5.43 -7.49
CA GLU A 330 -11.42 -4.69 -8.31
C GLU A 330 -10.72 -3.70 -9.28
N ARG A 331 -9.75 -2.93 -8.79
CA ARG A 331 -9.05 -1.93 -9.61
C ARG A 331 -8.11 -2.53 -10.65
N ILE A 332 -7.44 -3.65 -10.35
CA ILE A 332 -6.54 -4.28 -11.31
C ILE A 332 -7.31 -4.96 -12.46
N GLU A 333 -8.46 -5.57 -12.17
CA GLU A 333 -9.34 -6.13 -13.20
C GLU A 333 -10.05 -5.02 -14.01
N LYS A 334 -10.51 -3.94 -13.37
CA LYS A 334 -11.01 -2.73 -14.08
C LYS A 334 -9.94 -2.06 -14.96
N ALA A 335 -8.66 -2.23 -14.65
CA ALA A 335 -7.55 -1.78 -15.49
C ALA A 335 -7.28 -2.71 -16.69
N GLY A 336 -8.01 -3.81 -16.83
CA GLY A 336 -7.92 -4.78 -17.93
C GLY A 336 -6.96 -5.95 -17.68
N ALA A 337 -6.36 -6.05 -16.49
CA ALA A 337 -5.50 -7.19 -16.15
C ALA A 337 -6.32 -8.46 -15.89
N ILE A 338 -5.75 -9.61 -16.19
CA ILE A 338 -6.39 -10.92 -16.04
C ILE A 338 -5.75 -11.66 -14.87
N LEU A 339 -6.55 -11.96 -13.85
CA LEU A 339 -6.08 -12.67 -12.67
C LEU A 339 -6.00 -14.19 -12.93
N VAL A 340 -4.79 -14.76 -12.85
CA VAL A 340 -4.52 -16.18 -13.14
C VAL A 340 -4.47 -17.09 -11.91
N GLY A 341 -4.38 -16.51 -10.71
CA GLY A 341 -4.33 -17.29 -9.47
C GLY A 341 -3.92 -16.47 -8.25
N LYS A 342 -3.60 -17.18 -7.16
CA LYS A 342 -3.12 -16.57 -5.91
C LYS A 342 -1.70 -16.96 -5.55
N THR A 343 -0.87 -15.99 -5.16
CA THR A 343 0.51 -16.22 -4.70
C THR A 343 0.55 -16.55 -3.21
N ASN A 344 1.48 -17.42 -2.83
CA ASN A 344 1.74 -17.79 -1.45
C ASN A 344 2.13 -16.59 -0.57
N ALA A 345 1.81 -16.68 0.71
CA ALA A 345 2.14 -15.71 1.74
C ALA A 345 2.32 -16.43 3.08
N PRO A 346 3.12 -15.91 4.03
CA PRO A 346 3.09 -16.43 5.38
C PRO A 346 1.77 -16.09 6.07
N VAL A 347 1.43 -16.87 7.09
CA VAL A 347 0.23 -16.70 7.91
C VAL A 347 0.04 -15.23 8.28
N MET A 348 -1.08 -14.67 7.85
CA MET A 348 -1.49 -13.29 8.07
C MET A 348 -0.50 -12.22 7.59
N GLY A 349 0.52 -12.57 6.80
CA GLY A 349 1.64 -11.71 6.43
C GLY A 349 2.60 -11.39 7.58
N LEU A 350 2.56 -12.16 8.68
CA LEU A 350 3.23 -11.84 9.95
C LEU A 350 4.71 -12.25 10.04
N ARG A 351 5.20 -13.12 9.15
CA ARG A 351 6.57 -13.65 9.20
C ARG A 351 7.49 -12.99 8.18
N VAL A 352 8.79 -12.96 8.50
CA VAL A 352 9.87 -12.52 7.61
C VAL A 352 10.31 -13.60 6.60
N VAL A 353 9.63 -14.74 6.60
CA VAL A 353 9.76 -15.85 5.65
C VAL A 353 8.39 -16.15 5.06
N CYS A 354 8.35 -16.65 3.82
CA CYS A 354 7.12 -16.98 3.10
C CYS A 354 6.84 -18.48 3.17
N ASP A 355 6.21 -18.90 4.26
CA ASP A 355 5.80 -20.27 4.54
C ASP A 355 4.53 -20.31 5.42
N ASN A 356 3.70 -21.33 5.24
CA ASN A 356 2.53 -21.54 6.09
C ASN A 356 2.12 -23.02 6.21
N TYR A 357 1.11 -23.27 7.04
CA TYR A 357 0.64 -24.62 7.37
C TYR A 357 -0.10 -25.32 6.21
N LEU A 358 -0.88 -24.60 5.39
CA LEU A 358 -1.69 -25.23 4.34
C LEU A 358 -0.89 -25.55 3.07
N PHE A 359 0.06 -24.68 2.71
CA PHE A 359 0.76 -24.73 1.44
C PHE A 359 2.26 -24.95 1.58
N GLY A 360 2.82 -24.86 2.78
CA GLY A 360 4.26 -25.04 3.02
C GLY A 360 5.10 -23.84 2.57
N VAL A 361 6.36 -24.11 2.24
CA VAL A 361 7.42 -23.11 2.03
C VAL A 361 7.49 -22.70 0.55
N THR A 362 7.50 -21.40 0.26
CA THR A 362 7.94 -20.90 -1.06
C THR A 362 9.46 -20.93 -1.16
N ARG A 363 10.00 -21.43 -2.27
CA ARG A 363 11.44 -21.48 -2.54
C ARG A 363 11.91 -20.24 -3.31
N ASN A 364 13.16 -19.86 -3.07
CA ASN A 364 13.82 -18.78 -3.79
C ASN A 364 14.28 -19.31 -5.16
N ARG A 365 14.02 -18.57 -6.24
CA ARG A 365 14.36 -19.03 -7.61
C ARG A 365 15.86 -19.11 -7.90
N PHE A 366 16.67 -18.35 -7.17
CA PHE A 366 18.14 -18.35 -7.31
C PHE A 366 18.79 -19.52 -6.56
N ASP A 367 18.16 -19.97 -5.48
CA ASP A 367 18.62 -21.08 -4.62
C ASP A 367 17.39 -21.71 -3.94
N THR A 368 16.91 -22.84 -4.46
CA THR A 368 15.69 -23.48 -3.97
C THR A 368 15.81 -24.09 -2.57
N SER A 369 17.02 -24.16 -2.01
CA SER A 369 17.20 -24.48 -0.59
C SER A 369 16.70 -23.35 0.32
N ARG A 370 16.69 -22.10 -0.17
CA ARG A 370 16.30 -20.89 0.56
C ARG A 370 14.84 -20.50 0.34
N ASN A 371 14.37 -19.62 1.22
CA ASN A 371 13.10 -18.92 1.11
C ASN A 371 13.31 -17.51 0.50
N PRO A 372 12.40 -16.98 -0.33
CA PRO A 372 12.53 -15.63 -0.91
C PRO A 372 12.36 -14.50 0.12
N GLY A 373 11.81 -14.80 1.30
CA GLY A 373 11.70 -13.87 2.42
C GLY A 373 10.54 -12.87 2.31
N GLY A 374 10.20 -12.29 3.47
CA GLY A 374 9.14 -11.32 3.64
C GLY A 374 7.73 -11.84 3.39
N SER A 375 6.74 -10.98 3.64
CA SER A 375 5.33 -11.37 3.50
C SER A 375 4.90 -11.59 2.04
N SER A 376 5.56 -10.97 1.06
CA SER A 376 5.25 -11.11 -0.38
C SER A 376 6.20 -12.07 -1.10
N GLY A 377 6.77 -13.06 -0.39
CA GLY A 377 7.76 -13.97 -0.95
C GLY A 377 7.24 -14.80 -2.14
N GLY A 378 5.96 -15.20 -2.14
CA GLY A 378 5.31 -15.84 -3.29
C GLY A 378 5.35 -14.95 -4.53
N SER A 379 4.82 -13.74 -4.43
CA SER A 379 4.82 -12.76 -5.52
C SER A 379 6.25 -12.42 -6.00
N ALA A 380 7.19 -12.26 -5.07
CA ALA A 380 8.59 -12.00 -5.40
C ALA A 380 9.26 -13.17 -6.14
N ALA A 381 8.94 -14.42 -5.77
CA ALA A 381 9.45 -15.60 -6.46
C ALA A 381 8.88 -15.71 -7.89
N VAL A 382 7.58 -15.47 -8.07
CA VAL A 382 6.91 -15.47 -9.39
C VAL A 382 7.54 -14.46 -10.35
N VAL A 383 7.71 -13.21 -9.91
CA VAL A 383 8.30 -12.14 -10.74
C VAL A 383 9.79 -12.38 -10.99
N ALA A 384 10.56 -12.75 -9.95
CA ALA A 384 12.00 -12.99 -10.10
C ALA A 384 12.34 -14.18 -11.02
N ASP A 385 11.40 -15.11 -11.19
CA ASP A 385 11.53 -16.29 -12.05
C ASP A 385 10.95 -16.09 -13.46
N GLY A 386 10.34 -14.93 -13.72
CA GLY A 386 9.77 -14.56 -15.02
C GLY A 386 8.44 -15.24 -15.34
N ILE A 387 7.71 -15.74 -14.32
CA ILE A 387 6.43 -16.45 -14.50
C ILE A 387 5.28 -15.45 -14.78
N LEU A 388 5.27 -14.32 -14.08
CA LEU A 388 4.36 -13.18 -14.30
C LEU A 388 5.16 -11.86 -14.22
N PRO A 389 4.71 -10.79 -14.89
CA PRO A 389 5.37 -9.49 -14.91
C PRO A 389 5.25 -8.66 -13.62
#